data_AF-A0A7K4GYY5-F1
#
_entry.id   AF-A0A7K4GYY5-F1
#
_cell.length_a   1.000
_cell.length_b   1.000
_cell.length_c   1.000
_cell.angle_alpha   90.00
_cell.angle_beta   90.00
_cell.angle_gamma   90.00
#
_symmetry.space_group_name_H-M   'P 1'
#
loop_
_entity.id
_entity.type
_entity.pdbx_description
1 polymer ?
#
loop_
_entity_poly.entity_id
_entity_poly.type
_entity_poly.pdbx_seq_one_letter_code
_entity_poly.pdbx_strand_id
1 'polypeptide(L)'
;MSLNKEEMKILDEAINDLEKEEDINLKNYNAKDPEGLGDSLEKVFGKFGINEEFIGKAMGIGGCGCSKRKKFLNKIFPYRKKE
;
A
#
# COMPACT_ATOMS: atom_id res chain seq x y z
N MET A 1 4.91 -22.98 -1.40
CA MET A 1 5.80 -22.46 -2.44
C MET A 1 6.95 -21.80 -1.71
N SER A 2 8.16 -22.35 -1.82
CA SER A 2 9.36 -21.72 -1.24
C SER A 2 9.85 -20.71 -2.27
N LEU A 3 9.98 -19.43 -1.87
CA LEU A 3 10.55 -18.41 -2.74
C LEU A 3 12.04 -18.69 -2.96
N ASN A 4 12.53 -18.38 -4.16
CA ASN A 4 13.95 -18.47 -4.47
C ASN A 4 14.71 -17.26 -3.89
N LYS A 5 16.05 -17.34 -3.88
CA LYS A 5 16.91 -16.33 -3.26
C LYS A 5 16.81 -14.95 -3.94
N GLU A 6 16.48 -14.91 -5.23
CA GLU A 6 16.33 -13.68 -6.00
C GLU A 6 14.99 -13.00 -5.75
N GLU A 7 13.90 -13.77 -5.59
CA GLU A 7 12.59 -13.26 -5.21
C GLU A 7 12.61 -12.63 -3.80
N MET A 8 13.28 -13.28 -2.84
CA MET A 8 13.47 -12.72 -1.49
C MET A 8 14.24 -11.38 -1.54
N LYS A 9 15.25 -11.29 -2.40
CA LYS A 9 16.03 -10.07 -2.58
C LYS A 9 15.19 -8.91 -3.13
N ILE A 10 14.27 -9.18 -4.05
CA ILE A 10 13.33 -8.17 -4.58
C ILE A 10 12.40 -7.66 -3.47
N LEU A 11 11.91 -8.55 -2.61
CA LEU A 11 11.08 -8.16 -1.47
C LEU A 11 11.88 -7.28 -0.49
N ASP A 12 13.12 -7.65 -0.19
CA ASP A 12 14.00 -6.88 0.70
C ASP A 12 14.31 -5.49 0.12
N GLU A 13 14.57 -5.40 -1.19
CA GLU A 13 14.77 -4.12 -1.89
C GLU A 13 13.52 -3.23 -1.81
N ALA A 14 12.33 -3.81 -2.02
CA ALA A 14 11.06 -3.09 -1.89
C ALA A 14 10.80 -2.59 -0.46
N ILE A 15 11.18 -3.35 0.57
CA ILE A 15 11.10 -2.92 1.97
C ILE A 15 12.03 -1.73 2.23
N ASN A 16 13.29 -1.81 1.79
CA ASN A 16 14.25 -0.72 1.94
C ASN A 16 13.77 0.57 1.23
N ASP A 17 13.12 0.44 0.07
CA ASP A 17 12.55 1.57 -0.66
C ASP A 17 11.28 2.15 -0.02
N LEU A 18 10.57 1.34 0.78
CA LEU A 18 9.48 1.84 1.62
C LEU A 18 10.04 2.57 2.83
N GLU A 19 11.02 2.01 3.54
CA GLU A 19 11.66 2.64 4.69
C GLU A 19 12.30 4.00 4.36
N LYS A 20 12.83 4.17 3.13
CA LYS A 20 13.37 5.45 2.64
C LYS A 20 12.30 6.45 2.22
N GLU A 21 11.14 5.98 1.78
CA GLU A 21 10.01 6.83 1.37
C GLU A 21 9.03 7.14 2.50
N GLU A 22 9.12 6.42 3.63
CA GLU A 22 8.34 6.66 4.84
C GLU A 22 8.84 7.93 5.56
N ASP A 23 8.73 9.05 4.87
CA ASP A 23 8.49 10.36 5.46
C ASP A 23 7.04 10.37 5.97
N ILE A 24 6.67 9.47 6.91
CA ILE A 24 5.44 9.63 7.70
C ILE A 24 5.71 10.73 8.73
N ASN A 25 6.07 11.91 8.26
CA ASN A 25 6.25 13.07 9.10
C ASN A 25 4.88 13.67 9.36
N LEU A 26 4.24 13.13 10.40
CA LEU A 26 2.96 13.61 10.94
C LEU A 26 2.95 15.10 11.33
N LYS A 27 4.11 15.78 11.29
CA LYS A 27 4.28 17.16 11.73
C LYS A 27 4.34 18.18 10.59
N ASN A 28 4.66 17.79 9.34
CA ASN A 28 4.84 18.71 8.22
C ASN A 28 4.02 18.27 6.99
N TYR A 29 2.83 18.85 6.83
CA TYR A 29 1.86 18.47 5.81
C TYR A 29 2.22 18.93 4.39
N ASN A 30 2.16 18.00 3.44
CA ASN A 30 1.98 18.22 2.02
C ASN A 30 0.70 17.53 1.51
N ALA A 31 0.04 18.10 0.50
CA ALA A 31 -1.14 17.50 -0.15
C ALA A 31 -0.89 16.11 -0.77
N LYS A 32 0.37 15.65 -0.80
CA LYS A 32 0.80 14.33 -1.28
C LYS A 32 0.88 13.27 -0.17
N ASP A 33 0.64 13.66 1.09
CA ASP A 33 0.77 12.76 2.23
C ASP A 33 -0.44 11.84 2.36
N PRO A 34 -0.23 10.59 2.84
CA PRO A 34 -1.31 9.63 3.04
C PRO A 34 -2.38 10.14 4.01
N GLU A 35 -3.67 9.88 3.72
CA GLU A 35 -4.79 10.27 4.58
C GLU A 35 -4.99 9.26 5.73
N GLY A 36 -4.70 7.98 5.48
CA GLY A 36 -4.81 6.92 6.47
C GLY A 36 -4.19 5.60 6.01
N LEU A 37 -4.54 4.52 6.73
CA LEU A 37 -3.97 3.19 6.51
C LEU A 37 -4.16 2.66 5.09
N GLY A 38 -5.28 3.01 4.44
CA GLY A 38 -5.55 2.61 3.07
C GLY A 38 -4.56 3.19 2.06
N ASP A 39 -4.07 4.41 2.25
CA ASP A 39 -3.03 5.00 1.40
C ASP A 39 -1.67 4.33 1.59
N SER A 40 -1.29 4.03 2.84
CA SER A 40 -0.05 3.30 3.11
C SER A 40 -0.08 1.93 2.44
N LEU A 41 -1.18 1.19 2.60
CA LEU A 41 -1.33 -0.12 1.97
C LEU A 41 -1.34 -0.04 0.44
N GLU A 42 -1.96 0.98 -0.16
CA GLU A 42 -1.92 1.17 -1.61
C GLU A 42 -0.49 1.44 -2.10
N LYS A 43 0.30 2.27 -1.40
CA LYS A 43 1.70 2.52 -1.74
C LYS A 43 2.54 1.25 -1.64
N VAL A 44 2.44 0.55 -0.52
CA VAL A 44 3.15 -0.70 -0.24
C VAL A 44 2.80 -1.72 -1.33
N PHE A 45 1.53 -2.06 -1.48
CA PHE A 45 1.08 -3.06 -2.43
C PHE A 45 1.35 -2.68 -3.88
N GLY A 46 1.27 -1.40 -4.24
CA GLY A 46 1.67 -0.90 -5.54
C GLY A 46 3.15 -1.16 -5.84
N LYS A 47 4.04 -0.93 -4.86
CA LYS A 47 5.48 -1.26 -5.00
C LYS A 47 5.73 -2.76 -5.14
N PHE A 48 4.98 -3.58 -4.42
CA PHE A 48 5.04 -5.04 -4.55
C PHE A 48 4.34 -5.58 -5.81
N GLY A 49 3.78 -4.71 -6.68
CA GLY A 49 3.08 -5.12 -7.90
C GLY A 49 1.72 -5.79 -7.66
N ILE A 50 1.20 -5.71 -6.44
CA ILE A 50 -0.11 -6.24 -6.04
C ILE A 50 -1.18 -5.22 -6.47
N ASN A 51 -1.44 -5.20 -7.77
CA ASN A 51 -2.41 -4.31 -8.40
C ASN A 51 -3.79 -4.99 -8.53
N GLU A 52 -4.81 -4.21 -8.83
CA GLU A 52 -6.17 -4.71 -9.03
C GLU A 52 -6.25 -5.81 -10.11
N GLU A 53 -5.45 -5.70 -11.17
CA GLU A 53 -5.36 -6.73 -12.21
C GLU A 53 -4.75 -8.04 -11.68
N PHE A 54 -3.68 -7.95 -10.89
CA PHE A 54 -3.04 -9.13 -10.30
C PHE A 54 -4.02 -9.86 -9.38
N ILE A 55 -4.70 -9.13 -8.51
CA ILE A 55 -5.72 -9.68 -7.60
C ILE A 55 -6.90 -10.26 -8.39
N GLY A 56 -7.37 -9.56 -9.42
CA GLY A 56 -8.48 -10.02 -10.27
C GLY A 56 -8.16 -11.35 -10.96
N LYS A 57 -6.96 -11.45 -11.55
CA LYS A 57 -6.45 -12.69 -12.16
C LYS A 57 -6.27 -13.81 -11.14
N ALA A 58 -5.68 -13.52 -9.98
CA ALA A 58 -5.39 -14.51 -8.94
C ALA A 58 -6.65 -15.07 -8.27
N MET A 59 -7.69 -14.23 -8.08
CA MET A 59 -8.93 -14.61 -7.39
C MET A 59 -10.08 -14.95 -8.34
N GLY A 60 -9.92 -14.77 -9.65
CA GLY A 60 -10.99 -14.97 -10.63
C GLY A 60 -12.16 -13.99 -10.46
N ILE A 61 -11.90 -12.80 -9.91
CA ILE A 61 -12.91 -11.76 -9.66
C ILE A 61 -12.74 -10.61 -10.64
N GLY A 62 -13.85 -10.02 -11.10
CA GLY A 62 -13.86 -8.91 -12.06
C GLY A 62 -13.31 -7.58 -11.53
N GLY A 63 -12.91 -7.52 -10.26
CA GLY A 63 -12.29 -6.36 -9.63
C GLY A 63 -12.00 -6.59 -8.14
N CYS A 64 -10.90 -6.01 -7.66
CA CYS A 64 -10.52 -5.98 -6.25
C CYS A 64 -11.43 -5.05 -5.43
N GLY A 65 -11.96 -3.99 -6.06
CA GLY A 65 -12.63 -2.91 -5.33
C GLY A 65 -11.64 -2.14 -4.44
N CYS A 66 -10.38 -2.08 -4.88
CA CYS A 66 -9.25 -1.54 -4.12
C CYS A 66 -9.51 -0.08 -3.68
N SER A 67 -10.12 0.76 -4.53
CA SER A 67 -10.50 2.14 -4.14
C SER A 67 -11.54 2.20 -3.00
N LYS A 68 -12.51 1.28 -2.97
CA LYS A 68 -13.53 1.23 -1.90
C LYS A 68 -12.89 0.75 -0.59
N ARG A 69 -12.02 -0.25 -0.65
CA ARG A 69 -11.26 -0.78 0.51
C ARG A 69 -10.33 0.28 1.08
N LYS A 70 -9.61 1.01 0.22
CA LYS A 70 -8.78 2.15 0.60
C LYS A 70 -9.58 3.21 1.36
N LYS A 71 -10.68 3.70 0.79
CA LYS A 71 -11.54 4.71 1.43
C LYS A 71 -12.09 4.25 2.78
N PHE A 72 -12.49 2.98 2.86
CA PHE A 72 -12.97 2.37 4.10
C PHE A 72 -11.87 2.35 5.17
N LEU A 73 -10.67 1.89 4.82
CA LEU A 73 -9.54 1.82 5.75
C LEU A 73 -9.08 3.22 6.18
N ASN A 74 -9.06 4.20 5.29
CA ASN A 74 -8.77 5.60 5.63
C ASN A 74 -9.82 6.20 6.57
N LYS A 75 -11.09 5.75 6.49
CA LYS A 75 -12.14 6.23 7.38
C LYS A 75 -12.03 5.64 8.79
N ILE A 76 -11.62 4.37 8.90
CA ILE A 76 -11.52 3.66 10.18
C ILE A 76 -10.20 3.96 10.88
N PHE A 77 -9.11 3.96 10.12
CA PHE A 77 -7.76 4.23 10.59
C PHE A 77 -7.21 5.48 9.89
N PRO A 78 -7.84 6.64 10.11
CA PRO A 78 -7.27 7.88 9.60
C PRO A 78 -6.03 8.19 10.42
N TYR A 79 -4.96 8.61 9.75
CA TYR A 79 -3.76 9.07 10.47
C TYR A 79 -3.96 10.45 11.08
N ARG A 80 -5.02 11.14 10.68
CA ARG A 80 -5.41 12.47 11.15
C ARG A 80 -6.89 12.47 11.49
N LYS A 81 -7.25 13.04 12.63
CA LYS A 81 -8.66 13.28 12.93
C LYS A 81 -9.20 14.27 11.90
N LYS A 82 -10.30 13.91 11.23
CA LYS A 82 -11.09 14.91 10.51
C LYS A 82 -11.71 15.78 11.60
N GLU A 83 -11.29 17.04 11.67
CA GLU A 83 -11.96 18.05 12.49
C GLU A 83 -13.43 18.18 12.07
#